data_AF-A0A484ZXC3-F1
#
_entry.id   AF-A0A484ZXC3-F1
#
_cell.length_a   1.000
_cell.length_b   1.000
_cell.length_c   1.000
_cell.angle_alpha   90.00
_cell.angle_beta   90.00
_cell.angle_gamma   90.00
#
_symmetry.space_group_name_H-M   'P 1'
#
loop_
_entity.id
_entity.type
_entity.pdbx_description
1 polymer ?
#
loop_
_entity_poly.entity_id
_entity_poly.type
_entity_poly.pdbx_seq_one_letter_code
_entity_poly.pdbx_strand_id
1 'polypeptide(L)'
;MKHIKFLHQSPRYLEQVSRSFNKVSNFPNLLSAETEHMYLLYTLLSTVSTISFSDPDRAKLLDVVEKLRACSNRRPCHRLSCKICSRTQRLQMMNNFSLDKNLVSSYSVLRLNFNSSAISPADFNKDNLICKMHEIDMQLKGWAESTGTNPPIGGVWGFGYHHFNNLVYTDVWVPQVRLILPNDKKLHQDLLNFMLESGEGVLHGNVENNPVNQHEVNTVNDALIAAYDPSWYEHACYVAIKEGLLMLRKRKESSLSKALIDGLLVQTEIDTRDIEILRKSGSIGRKRNFYSGLDKTEYNYEEEDEDEEEEE
;
A
#
# COMPACT_ATOMS: atom_id res chain seq x y z
N MET A 1 14.68 29.94 -23.42
CA MET A 1 14.50 28.51 -23.71
C MET A 1 15.84 27.80 -23.64
N LYS A 2 16.13 27.07 -22.55
CA LYS A 2 17.28 26.17 -22.43
C LYS A 2 16.78 24.75 -22.67
N HIS A 3 17.24 24.16 -23.77
CA HIS A 3 16.85 22.82 -24.23
C HIS A 3 17.05 21.74 -23.17
N ILE A 4 16.04 20.87 -23.06
CA ILE A 4 16.06 19.60 -22.36
C ILE A 4 17.12 18.70 -23.03
N LYS A 5 18.38 18.82 -22.59
CA LYS A 5 19.49 17.97 -23.04
C LYS A 5 19.48 16.56 -22.41
N PHE A 6 18.53 16.27 -21.52
CA PHE A 6 18.44 14.98 -20.84
C PHE A 6 17.71 13.89 -21.65
N LEU A 7 16.96 14.27 -22.70
CA LEU A 7 16.13 13.34 -23.48
C LEU A 7 16.92 12.42 -24.44
N HIS A 8 18.19 12.69 -24.73
CA HIS A 8 18.99 11.92 -25.71
C HIS A 8 20.03 10.96 -25.12
N GLN A 9 20.05 10.78 -23.80
CA GLN A 9 20.89 9.77 -23.15
C GLN A 9 20.02 8.89 -22.27
N SER A 10 19.23 8.00 -22.89
CA SER A 10 18.91 6.75 -22.19
C SER A 10 20.25 6.03 -22.02
N PRO A 11 20.83 5.95 -20.81
CA PRO A 11 22.14 5.37 -20.67
C PRO A 11 21.98 3.87 -20.87
N ARG A 12 22.68 3.31 -21.86
CA ARG A 12 22.77 1.86 -22.14
C ARG A 12 23.03 1.01 -20.89
N TYR A 13 23.51 1.60 -19.79
CA TYR A 13 23.59 1.02 -18.46
C TYR A 13 22.24 0.52 -17.91
N LEU A 14 21.11 1.20 -18.15
CA LEU A 14 19.79 0.74 -17.68
C LEU A 14 19.35 -0.54 -18.41
N GLU A 15 19.65 -0.68 -19.70
CA GLU A 15 19.41 -1.92 -20.48
C GLU A 15 20.36 -3.06 -20.05
N GLN A 16 21.59 -2.74 -19.65
CA GLN A 16 22.59 -3.73 -19.20
C GLN A 16 22.34 -4.20 -17.76
N VAL A 17 21.80 -3.32 -16.90
CA VAL A 17 21.43 -3.63 -15.52
C VAL A 17 20.18 -4.49 -15.47
N SER A 18 19.18 -4.23 -16.33
CA SER A 18 18.02 -5.13 -16.52
C SER A 18 18.41 -6.58 -16.81
N ARG A 19 19.48 -6.80 -17.59
CA ARG A 19 19.95 -8.15 -17.95
C ARG A 19 20.80 -8.84 -16.87
N SER A 20 21.32 -8.09 -15.89
CA SER A 20 22.24 -8.59 -14.87
C SER A 20 21.57 -8.93 -13.54
N PHE A 21 20.25 -8.72 -13.43
CA PHE A 21 19.51 -8.84 -12.16
C PHE A 21 19.12 -10.27 -11.73
N ASN A 22 19.59 -11.29 -12.44
CA ASN A 22 19.45 -12.67 -12.00
C ASN A 22 20.69 -13.10 -11.20
N LYS A 23 20.49 -13.31 -9.88
CA LYS A 23 21.41 -13.91 -8.90
C LYS A 23 22.30 -12.95 -8.10
N VAL A 24 21.74 -12.22 -7.13
CA VAL A 24 22.31 -12.13 -5.76
C VAL A 24 21.18 -11.67 -4.82
N SER A 25 20.65 -12.59 -4.00
CA SER A 25 19.60 -12.34 -2.99
C SER A 25 18.27 -11.81 -3.57
N ASN A 26 17.19 -12.59 -3.53
CA ASN A 26 15.87 -12.19 -4.00
C ASN A 26 15.28 -10.95 -3.28
N PHE A 27 15.91 -10.46 -2.21
CA PHE A 27 15.48 -9.23 -1.54
C PHE A 27 15.95 -8.00 -2.34
N PRO A 28 15.13 -6.94 -2.51
CA PRO A 28 15.57 -5.74 -3.20
C PRO A 28 16.80 -5.15 -2.50
N ASN A 29 17.98 -5.45 -3.05
CA ASN A 29 19.23 -4.86 -2.65
C ASN A 29 19.19 -3.34 -2.93
N LEU A 30 20.08 -2.56 -2.31
CA LEU A 30 20.04 -1.10 -2.46
C LEU A 30 20.05 -0.68 -3.94
N LEU A 31 20.86 -1.35 -4.76
CA LEU A 31 20.97 -1.10 -6.19
C LEU A 31 19.64 -1.36 -6.94
N SER A 32 18.90 -2.41 -6.58
CA SER A 32 17.58 -2.69 -7.16
C SER A 32 16.55 -1.65 -6.78
N ALA A 33 16.51 -1.21 -5.52
CA ALA A 33 15.58 -0.17 -5.09
C ALA A 33 15.94 1.19 -5.70
N GLU A 34 17.23 1.52 -5.87
CA GLU A 34 17.67 2.69 -6.62
C GLU A 34 17.27 2.59 -8.10
N THR A 35 17.38 1.40 -8.70
CA THR A 35 16.96 1.15 -10.08
C THR A 35 15.45 1.32 -10.24
N GLU A 36 14.64 0.74 -9.35
CA GLU A 36 13.20 0.91 -9.31
C GLU A 36 12.80 2.36 -9.06
N HIS A 37 13.53 3.06 -8.18
CA HIS A 37 13.33 4.48 -7.90
C HIS A 37 13.58 5.33 -9.14
N MET A 38 14.67 5.06 -9.86
CA MET A 38 15.00 5.74 -11.11
C MET A 38 13.98 5.41 -12.21
N TYR A 39 13.53 4.16 -12.30
CA TYR A 39 12.47 3.77 -13.23
C TYR A 39 11.15 4.48 -12.93
N LEU A 40 10.77 4.59 -11.65
CA LEU A 40 9.60 5.36 -11.22
C LEU A 40 9.74 6.83 -11.62
N LEU A 41 10.88 7.47 -11.34
CA LEU A 41 11.14 8.85 -11.72
C LEU A 41 11.06 9.05 -13.24
N TYR A 42 11.62 8.12 -14.02
CA TYR A 42 11.54 8.15 -15.48
C TYR A 42 10.10 8.02 -15.96
N THR A 43 9.35 7.07 -15.40
CA THR A 43 7.94 6.85 -15.73
C THR A 43 7.13 8.11 -15.44
N LEU A 44 7.27 8.69 -14.25
CA LEU A 44 6.59 9.93 -13.85
C LEU A 44 6.93 11.10 -14.79
N LEU A 45 8.21 11.30 -15.12
CA LEU A 45 8.65 12.35 -16.04
C LEU A 45 8.12 12.15 -17.46
N SER A 46 8.12 10.90 -17.95
CA SER A 46 7.54 10.54 -19.23
C SER A 46 6.05 10.85 -19.24
N THR A 47 5.32 10.45 -18.20
CA THR A 47 3.89 10.74 -18.05
C THR A 47 3.62 12.24 -18.07
N VAL A 48 4.34 13.04 -17.27
CA VAL A 48 4.24 14.52 -17.26
C VAL A 48 4.47 15.16 -18.64
N SER A 49 5.34 14.55 -19.46
CA SER A 49 5.61 15.04 -20.82
C SER A 49 4.51 14.72 -21.83
N THR A 50 3.70 13.69 -21.56
CA THR A 50 2.59 13.26 -22.41
C THR A 50 1.25 13.89 -22.04
N ILE A 51 1.08 14.31 -20.79
CA ILE A 51 -0.15 14.94 -20.31
C ILE A 51 -0.19 16.42 -20.75
N SER A 52 -1.39 16.94 -21.04
CA SER A 52 -1.61 18.34 -21.44
C SER A 52 -1.03 19.33 -20.42
N PHE A 53 -0.53 20.47 -20.91
CA PHE A 53 -0.05 21.57 -20.05
C PHE A 53 -1.14 22.11 -19.12
N SER A 54 -2.41 22.01 -19.52
CA SER A 54 -3.59 22.46 -18.77
C SER A 54 -4.13 21.43 -17.78
N ASP A 55 -3.54 20.24 -17.73
CA ASP A 55 -4.01 19.17 -16.85
C ASP A 55 -3.68 19.47 -15.38
N PRO A 56 -4.66 19.40 -14.47
CA PRO A 56 -4.47 19.73 -13.06
C PRO A 56 -3.47 18.80 -12.34
N ASP A 57 -3.28 17.56 -12.81
CA ASP A 57 -2.39 16.60 -12.15
C ASP A 57 -0.93 16.75 -12.58
N ARG A 58 -0.68 17.49 -13.68
CA ARG A 58 0.68 17.72 -14.18
C ARG A 58 1.57 18.44 -13.17
N ALA A 59 1.04 19.48 -12.52
CA ALA A 59 1.78 20.23 -11.50
C ALA A 59 2.06 19.37 -10.25
N LYS A 60 1.07 18.58 -9.82
CA LYS A 60 1.22 17.65 -8.68
C LYS A 60 2.29 16.60 -8.97
N LEU A 61 2.26 16.00 -10.17
CA LEU A 61 3.25 15.01 -10.58
C LEU A 61 4.68 15.58 -10.62
N LEU A 62 4.85 16.82 -11.07
CA LEU A 62 6.14 17.50 -11.03
C LEU A 62 6.65 17.70 -9.60
N ASP A 63 5.79 18.15 -8.69
CA ASP A 63 6.12 18.28 -7.26
C ASP A 63 6.49 16.93 -6.64
N VAL A 64 5.77 15.86 -6.96
CA VAL A 64 6.12 14.49 -6.55
C VAL A 64 7.51 14.10 -7.06
N VAL A 65 7.81 14.33 -8.35
CA VAL A 65 9.11 14.03 -8.94
C VAL A 65 10.24 14.78 -8.22
N GLU A 66 10.06 16.06 -7.94
CA GLU A 66 11.07 16.87 -7.23
C GLU A 66 11.33 16.33 -5.82
N LYS A 67 10.27 16.01 -5.07
CA LYS A 67 10.37 15.41 -3.73
C LYS A 67 11.07 14.06 -3.75
N LEU A 68 10.70 13.18 -4.68
CA LEU A 68 11.30 11.86 -4.82
C LEU A 68 12.76 11.94 -5.28
N ARG A 69 13.11 12.90 -6.13
CA ARG A 69 14.48 13.13 -6.60
C ARG A 69 15.39 13.66 -5.50
N ALA A 70 14.87 14.47 -4.59
CA ALA A 70 15.62 14.98 -3.44
C ALA A 70 15.88 13.92 -2.36
N CYS A 71 15.16 12.79 -2.41
CA CYS A 71 15.29 11.72 -1.43
C CYS A 71 16.65 11.01 -1.51
N SER A 72 17.27 10.80 -0.35
CA SER A 72 18.48 9.98 -0.22
C SER A 72 18.51 9.30 1.15
N ASN A 73 19.42 8.35 1.35
CA ASN A 73 19.57 7.67 2.65
C ASN A 73 19.89 8.64 3.82
N ARG A 74 20.49 9.80 3.54
CA ARG A 74 20.80 10.82 4.57
C ARG A 74 19.66 11.81 4.80
N ARG A 75 18.75 11.94 3.83
CA ARG A 75 17.59 12.83 3.86
C ARG A 75 16.39 12.09 3.25
N PRO A 76 15.82 11.12 3.98
CA PRO A 76 14.67 10.36 3.51
C PRO A 76 13.44 11.29 3.37
N CYS A 77 12.69 11.14 2.28
CA CYS A 77 11.43 11.87 2.10
C CYS A 77 10.24 11.23 2.82
N HIS A 78 10.40 10.01 3.34
CA HIS A 78 9.41 9.22 4.07
C HIS A 78 8.08 8.96 3.34
N ARG A 79 8.00 9.22 2.02
CA ARG A 79 6.79 8.97 1.23
C ARG A 79 6.66 7.50 0.87
N LEU A 80 5.44 6.96 0.92
CA LEU A 80 5.17 5.55 0.59
C LEU A 80 5.54 5.21 -0.86
N SER A 81 5.35 6.16 -1.79
CA SER A 81 5.72 6.03 -3.20
C SER A 81 7.24 5.93 -3.43
N CYS A 82 8.07 6.37 -2.49
CA CYS A 82 9.52 6.35 -2.62
C CYS A 82 10.09 4.94 -2.42
N LYS A 83 10.73 4.38 -3.45
CA LYS A 83 11.29 3.03 -3.40
C LYS A 83 12.48 2.90 -2.43
N ILE A 84 13.25 3.97 -2.25
CA ILE A 84 14.35 4.01 -1.27
C ILE A 84 13.80 3.98 0.19
N CYS A 85 12.82 4.84 0.49
CA CYS A 85 12.19 4.87 1.81
C CYS A 85 11.43 3.57 2.10
N SER A 86 10.63 3.10 1.13
CA SER A 86 9.90 1.83 1.23
C SER A 86 10.85 0.65 1.49
N ARG A 87 11.97 0.54 0.77
CA ARG A 87 12.98 -0.49 1.06
C ARG A 87 13.50 -0.42 2.49
N THR A 88 13.83 0.78 2.96
CA THR A 88 14.39 0.98 4.31
C THR A 88 13.39 0.55 5.37
N GLN A 89 12.13 0.96 5.22
CA GLN A 89 11.04 0.54 6.08
C GLN A 89 10.87 -0.99 6.06
N ARG A 90 10.82 -1.61 4.88
CA ARG A 90 10.70 -3.07 4.74
C ARG A 90 11.83 -3.79 5.49
N LEU A 91 13.06 -3.31 5.38
CA LEU A 91 14.20 -3.87 6.11
C LEU A 91 14.04 -3.75 7.62
N GLN A 92 13.57 -2.61 8.11
CA GLN A 92 13.28 -2.42 9.53
C GLN A 92 12.19 -3.38 10.01
N MET A 93 11.10 -3.51 9.26
CA MET A 93 9.99 -4.41 9.59
C MET A 93 10.42 -5.88 9.61
N MET A 94 11.25 -6.31 8.66
CA MET A 94 11.78 -7.67 8.64
C MET A 94 12.81 -7.93 9.73
N ASN A 95 13.68 -6.95 10.05
CA ASN A 95 14.66 -7.12 11.12
C ASN A 95 13.99 -7.32 12.49
N ASN A 96 12.81 -6.72 12.66
CA ASN A 96 11.96 -6.93 13.83
C ASN A 96 11.21 -8.27 13.81
N PHE A 97 11.26 -9.01 12.69
CA PHE A 97 10.52 -10.24 12.46
C PHE A 97 11.48 -11.42 12.27
N SER A 98 11.90 -12.03 13.38
CA SER A 98 12.81 -13.18 13.36
C SER A 98 12.04 -14.48 13.08
N LEU A 99 12.00 -14.89 11.82
CA LEU A 99 11.57 -16.25 11.46
C LEU A 99 12.69 -17.25 11.75
N ASP A 100 12.35 -18.36 12.39
CA ASP A 100 13.28 -19.48 12.49
C ASP A 100 13.58 -19.99 11.06
N LYS A 101 14.86 -19.92 10.68
CA LYS A 101 15.34 -20.24 9.32
C LYS A 101 15.11 -21.70 8.95
N ASN A 102 14.88 -22.58 9.92
CA ASN A 102 14.68 -24.01 9.71
C ASN A 102 13.22 -24.40 9.39
N LEU A 103 12.31 -23.44 9.27
CA LEU A 103 10.86 -23.68 9.26
C LEU A 103 10.15 -23.11 8.02
N VAL A 104 10.79 -23.07 6.83
CA VAL A 104 10.16 -22.56 5.58
C VAL A 104 8.80 -23.21 5.32
N SER A 105 8.69 -24.53 5.50
CA SER A 105 7.44 -25.30 5.33
C SER A 105 6.38 -24.98 6.38
N SER A 106 6.76 -24.33 7.47
CA SER A 106 5.90 -24.03 8.61
C SER A 106 5.23 -22.68 8.49
N TYR A 107 5.48 -21.91 7.43
CA TYR A 107 4.84 -20.62 7.20
C TYR A 107 4.21 -20.53 5.81
N SER A 108 3.14 -19.75 5.71
CA SER A 108 2.47 -19.40 4.47
C SER A 108 2.28 -17.89 4.43
N VAL A 109 2.31 -17.34 3.21
CA VAL A 109 1.97 -15.93 2.99
C VAL A 109 0.60 -15.86 2.34
N LEU A 110 -0.34 -15.26 3.03
CA LEU A 110 -1.70 -15.05 2.56
C LEU A 110 -1.92 -13.58 2.25
N ARG A 111 -2.57 -13.31 1.12
CA ARG A 111 -3.10 -12.00 0.76
C ARG A 111 -4.60 -12.00 0.99
N LEU A 112 -5.05 -11.14 1.88
CA LEU A 112 -6.44 -10.87 2.19
C LEU A 112 -6.90 -9.68 1.34
N ASN A 113 -8.01 -9.83 0.62
CA ASN A 113 -8.66 -8.77 -0.13
C ASN A 113 -9.93 -8.35 0.62
N PHE A 114 -10.02 -7.08 0.99
CA PHE A 114 -11.19 -6.51 1.66
C PHE A 114 -12.11 -5.85 0.62
N ASN A 115 -12.85 -6.69 -0.10
CA ASN A 115 -13.75 -6.30 -1.19
C ASN A 115 -14.91 -5.39 -0.74
N SER A 116 -15.40 -5.56 0.49
CA SER A 116 -16.43 -4.70 1.08
C SER A 116 -15.95 -3.26 1.28
N SER A 117 -14.62 -3.10 1.43
CA SER A 117 -13.93 -1.84 1.66
C SER A 117 -13.33 -1.24 0.38
N ALA A 118 -13.79 -1.70 -0.79
CA ALA A 118 -13.36 -1.17 -2.08
C ALA A 118 -13.69 0.33 -2.19
N ILE A 119 -12.74 1.10 -2.71
CA ILE A 119 -12.81 2.56 -2.83
C ILE A 119 -12.90 2.92 -4.32
N SER A 120 -13.85 3.77 -4.69
CA SER A 120 -13.93 4.27 -6.05
C SER A 120 -12.71 5.17 -6.36
N PRO A 121 -12.26 5.28 -7.62
CA PRO A 121 -11.21 6.23 -7.99
C PRO A 121 -11.49 7.67 -7.57
N ALA A 122 -12.76 8.09 -7.56
CA ALA A 122 -13.16 9.44 -7.16
C ALA A 122 -12.99 9.69 -5.65
N ASP A 123 -13.21 8.66 -4.84
CA ASP A 123 -13.08 8.71 -3.38
C ASP A 123 -11.68 8.29 -2.91
N PHE A 124 -10.78 7.98 -3.85
CA PHE A 124 -9.47 7.46 -3.55
C PHE A 124 -8.52 8.59 -3.11
N ASN A 125 -8.43 8.79 -1.79
CA ASN A 125 -7.56 9.78 -1.16
C ASN A 125 -6.94 9.24 0.14
N LYS A 126 -5.97 9.98 0.69
CA LYS A 126 -5.20 9.61 1.88
C LYS A 126 -6.09 9.33 3.10
N ASP A 127 -7.06 10.19 3.38
CA ASP A 127 -7.84 10.11 4.61
C ASP A 127 -8.81 8.91 4.58
N ASN A 128 -9.51 8.72 3.45
CA ASN A 128 -10.36 7.54 3.24
C ASN A 128 -9.56 6.24 3.35
N LEU A 129 -8.35 6.22 2.79
CA LEU A 129 -7.46 5.07 2.88
C LEU A 129 -7.05 4.75 4.33
N ILE A 130 -6.64 5.77 5.09
CA ILE A 130 -6.26 5.59 6.50
C ILE A 130 -7.44 5.09 7.32
N CYS A 131 -8.64 5.66 7.13
CA CYS A 131 -9.85 5.22 7.80
C CYS A 131 -10.16 3.75 7.50
N LYS A 132 -10.13 3.35 6.21
CA LYS A 132 -10.39 1.96 5.79
C LYS A 132 -9.36 0.99 6.36
N MET A 133 -8.08 1.35 6.36
CA MET A 133 -7.02 0.54 6.97
C MET A 133 -7.26 0.34 8.46
N HIS A 134 -7.63 1.40 9.19
CA HIS A 134 -7.92 1.32 10.62
C HIS A 134 -9.13 0.44 10.94
N GLU A 135 -10.23 0.55 10.16
CA GLU A 135 -11.42 -0.30 10.30
C GLU A 135 -11.07 -1.79 10.17
N ILE A 136 -10.32 -2.13 9.12
CA ILE A 136 -9.91 -3.50 8.85
C ILE A 136 -8.93 -4.02 9.91
N ASP A 137 -7.99 -3.19 10.38
CA ASP A 137 -7.06 -3.61 11.45
C ASP A 137 -7.81 -3.96 12.74
N MET A 138 -8.88 -3.23 13.08
CA MET A 138 -9.73 -3.58 14.22
C MET A 138 -10.44 -4.93 14.01
N GLN A 139 -10.93 -5.20 12.80
CA GLN A 139 -11.58 -6.47 12.46
C GLN A 139 -10.60 -7.65 12.56
N LEU A 140 -9.40 -7.51 11.96
CA LEU A 140 -8.36 -8.54 12.02
C LEU A 140 -7.86 -8.79 13.44
N LYS A 141 -7.78 -7.74 14.26
CA LYS A 141 -7.44 -7.87 15.67
C LYS A 141 -8.51 -8.67 16.43
N GLY A 142 -9.79 -8.36 16.23
CA GLY A 142 -10.88 -9.11 16.83
C GLY A 142 -10.88 -10.59 16.46
N TRP A 143 -10.58 -10.90 15.19
CA TRP A 143 -10.40 -12.28 14.72
C TRP A 143 -9.20 -12.99 15.37
N ALA A 144 -8.05 -12.31 15.47
CA ALA A 144 -6.87 -12.90 16.09
C ALA A 144 -7.10 -13.21 17.58
N GLU A 145 -7.79 -12.32 18.30
CA GLU A 145 -8.17 -12.50 19.71
C GLU A 145 -9.16 -13.67 19.88
N SER A 146 -10.16 -13.80 19.01
CA SER A 146 -11.19 -14.86 19.12
C SER A 146 -10.66 -16.26 18.81
N THR A 147 -9.66 -16.36 17.94
CA THR A 147 -9.05 -17.64 17.53
C THR A 147 -7.92 -18.08 18.46
N GLY A 148 -7.53 -17.25 19.44
CA GLY A 148 -6.37 -17.53 20.30
C GLY A 148 -5.05 -17.56 19.54
N THR A 149 -5.00 -16.93 18.36
CA THR A 149 -3.87 -16.96 17.45
C THR A 149 -2.73 -16.11 18.01
N ASN A 150 -1.78 -16.76 18.70
CA ASN A 150 -0.57 -16.14 19.28
C ASN A 150 0.79 -16.33 18.53
N PRO A 151 0.89 -16.70 17.23
CA PRO A 151 2.14 -16.68 16.49
C PRO A 151 2.49 -15.27 15.99
N PRO A 152 3.74 -14.98 15.59
CA PRO A 152 4.07 -13.68 15.01
C PRO A 152 3.33 -13.52 13.67
N ILE A 153 2.33 -12.65 13.64
CA ILE A 153 1.61 -12.25 12.42
C ILE A 153 2.38 -11.08 11.79
N GLY A 154 3.00 -11.31 10.64
CA GLY A 154 3.87 -10.35 9.94
C GLY A 154 3.32 -9.93 8.57
N GLY A 155 3.96 -8.96 7.91
CA GLY A 155 3.56 -8.42 6.59
C GLY A 155 3.20 -6.92 6.50
N VAL A 156 2.50 -6.51 5.44
CA VAL A 156 2.18 -5.09 5.14
C VAL A 156 0.83 -4.92 4.46
N TRP A 157 0.38 -3.67 4.51
CA TRP A 157 -0.71 -3.14 3.70
C TRP A 157 -0.30 -2.97 2.24
N GLY A 158 -1.24 -3.24 1.35
CA GLY A 158 -1.15 -2.97 -0.08
C GLY A 158 -2.54 -2.71 -0.66
N PHE A 159 -2.60 -2.40 -1.95
CA PHE A 159 -3.86 -2.14 -2.63
C PHE A 159 -3.84 -2.77 -4.02
N GLY A 160 -4.96 -3.41 -4.39
CA GLY A 160 -5.18 -3.89 -5.74
C GLY A 160 -6.13 -2.95 -6.46
N TYR A 161 -5.71 -2.37 -7.57
CA TYR A 161 -6.63 -1.65 -8.44
C TYR A 161 -7.25 -2.63 -9.43
N HIS A 162 -8.58 -2.66 -9.52
CA HIS A 162 -9.32 -3.44 -10.50
C HIS A 162 -9.89 -2.50 -11.56
N HIS A 163 -9.44 -2.68 -12.79
CA HIS A 163 -9.98 -1.98 -13.95
C HIS A 163 -10.96 -2.89 -14.70
N PHE A 164 -12.19 -2.43 -14.96
CA PHE A 164 -13.20 -3.22 -15.63
C PHE A 164 -13.42 -2.75 -17.06
N ASN A 165 -13.21 -3.66 -18.02
CA ASN A 165 -13.44 -3.35 -19.44
C ASN A 165 -14.95 -3.27 -19.81
N ASN A 166 -15.84 -3.75 -18.93
CA ASN A 166 -17.28 -3.72 -19.14
C ASN A 166 -17.88 -2.54 -18.40
N LEU A 167 -18.53 -1.62 -19.13
CA LEU A 167 -19.09 -0.35 -18.63
C LEU A 167 -20.16 -0.50 -17.51
N VAL A 168 -20.55 -1.73 -17.14
CA VAL A 168 -21.52 -2.01 -16.07
C VAL A 168 -20.89 -1.85 -14.68
N TYR A 169 -19.57 -2.08 -14.55
CA TYR A 169 -18.85 -1.98 -13.27
C TYR A 169 -17.79 -0.89 -13.37
N THR A 170 -17.71 -0.05 -12.33
CA THR A 170 -16.71 0.99 -12.22
C THR A 170 -15.40 0.43 -11.69
N ASP A 171 -14.29 1.04 -12.07
CA ASP A 171 -12.98 0.73 -11.50
C ASP A 171 -12.97 0.93 -9.98
N VAL A 172 -12.11 0.20 -9.27
CA VAL A 172 -12.00 0.30 -7.80
C VAL A 172 -10.61 -0.01 -7.28
N TRP A 173 -10.28 0.56 -6.13
CA TRP A 173 -9.14 0.21 -5.28
C TRP A 173 -9.60 -0.71 -4.16
N VAL A 174 -9.07 -1.92 -4.10
CA VAL A 174 -9.36 -2.89 -3.04
C VAL A 174 -8.21 -2.90 -2.03
N PRO A 175 -8.46 -2.58 -0.75
CA PRO A 175 -7.47 -2.74 0.31
C PRO A 175 -7.04 -4.20 0.45
N GLN A 176 -5.74 -4.41 0.64
CA GLN A 176 -5.14 -5.72 0.80
C GLN A 176 -4.24 -5.77 2.03
N VAL A 177 -4.33 -6.86 2.77
CA VAL A 177 -3.38 -7.17 3.85
C VAL A 177 -2.62 -8.42 3.48
N ARG A 178 -1.29 -8.33 3.48
CA ARG A 178 -0.43 -9.51 3.35
C ARG A 178 0.00 -9.95 4.73
N LEU A 179 -0.29 -11.21 5.03
CA LEU A 179 0.02 -11.85 6.30
C LEU A 179 0.97 -13.00 6.07
N ILE A 180 2.03 -13.07 6.87
CA ILE A 180 2.74 -14.32 7.08
C ILE A 180 2.19 -15.00 8.33
N LEU A 181 1.76 -16.25 8.18
CA LEU A 181 1.11 -17.06 9.20
C LEU A 181 1.73 -18.46 9.23
N PRO A 182 1.58 -19.22 10.32
CA PRO A 182 1.89 -20.64 10.32
C PRO A 182 1.14 -21.36 9.21
N ASN A 183 1.78 -22.33 8.56
CA ASN A 183 1.18 -23.19 7.55
C ASN A 183 0.25 -24.23 8.20
N ASP A 184 -0.83 -23.76 8.78
CA ASP A 184 -1.86 -24.55 9.44
C ASP A 184 -3.16 -24.43 8.63
N LYS A 185 -3.63 -25.57 8.11
CA LYS A 185 -4.84 -25.63 7.29
C LYS A 185 -6.09 -25.18 8.04
N LYS A 186 -6.18 -25.49 9.33
CA LYS A 186 -7.31 -25.08 10.16
C LYS A 186 -7.30 -23.56 10.33
N LEU A 187 -6.14 -22.99 10.69
CA LEU A 187 -5.99 -21.53 10.81
C LEU A 187 -6.34 -20.81 9.50
N HIS A 188 -5.86 -21.32 8.36
CA HIS A 188 -6.18 -20.74 7.05
C HIS A 188 -7.67 -20.83 6.73
N GLN A 189 -8.31 -21.94 7.07
CA GLN A 189 -9.75 -22.11 6.86
C GLN A 189 -10.56 -21.21 7.78
N ASP A 190 -10.17 -21.06 9.04
CA ASP A 190 -10.80 -20.15 10.01
C ASP A 190 -10.69 -18.70 9.54
N LEU A 191 -9.54 -18.31 8.96
CA LEU A 191 -9.36 -16.99 8.35
C LEU A 191 -10.23 -16.80 7.10
N LEU A 192 -10.30 -17.81 6.23
CA LEU A 192 -11.18 -17.77 5.06
C LEU A 192 -12.65 -17.62 5.45
N ASN A 193 -13.11 -18.40 6.44
CA ASN A 193 -14.48 -18.32 6.94
C ASN A 193 -14.78 -16.93 7.50
N PHE A 194 -13.88 -16.39 8.33
CA PHE A 194 -13.99 -15.02 8.85
C PHE A 194 -14.14 -13.98 7.74
N MET A 195 -13.30 -14.08 6.70
CA MET A 195 -13.38 -13.16 5.55
C MET A 195 -14.71 -13.31 4.80
N LEU A 196 -15.18 -14.53 4.58
CA LEU A 196 -16.46 -14.79 3.90
C LEU A 196 -17.66 -14.29 4.71
N GLU A 197 -17.68 -14.54 6.02
CA GLU A 197 -18.72 -14.07 6.95
C GLU A 197 -18.76 -12.54 7.04
N SER A 198 -17.61 -11.89 6.86
CA SER A 198 -17.49 -10.42 6.79
C SER A 198 -17.93 -9.84 5.44
N GLY A 199 -18.42 -10.67 4.52
CA GLY A 199 -18.89 -10.24 3.20
C GLY A 199 -17.77 -10.04 2.18
N GLU A 200 -16.54 -10.43 2.50
CA GLU A 200 -15.39 -10.19 1.62
C GLU A 200 -15.34 -11.12 0.41
N GLY A 201 -16.24 -12.11 0.31
CA GLY A 201 -16.37 -12.96 -0.88
C GLY A 201 -16.90 -12.24 -2.12
N VAL A 202 -17.44 -11.03 -1.96
CA VAL A 202 -18.16 -10.33 -3.01
C VAL A 202 -17.71 -8.87 -3.12
N LEU A 203 -17.42 -8.45 -4.34
CA LEU A 203 -17.16 -7.07 -4.73
C LEU A 203 -18.42 -6.45 -5.35
N HIS A 204 -18.70 -5.19 -5.06
CA HIS A 204 -19.93 -4.49 -5.50
C HIS A 204 -21.24 -5.22 -5.17
N GLY A 205 -21.24 -6.05 -4.12
CA GLY A 205 -22.43 -6.78 -3.66
C GLY A 205 -22.92 -7.91 -4.56
N ASN A 206 -22.35 -8.11 -5.75
CA ASN A 206 -22.75 -9.19 -6.66
C ASN A 206 -21.62 -9.83 -7.49
N VAL A 207 -20.38 -9.32 -7.46
CA VAL A 207 -19.25 -9.90 -8.21
C VAL A 207 -18.39 -10.75 -7.28
N GLU A 208 -18.38 -12.06 -7.47
CA GLU A 208 -17.51 -12.96 -6.70
C GLU A 208 -16.03 -12.63 -6.93
N ASN A 209 -15.30 -12.45 -5.83
CA ASN A 209 -13.86 -12.27 -5.82
C ASN A 209 -13.24 -12.99 -4.62
N ASN A 210 -12.16 -13.74 -4.87
CA ASN A 210 -11.56 -14.56 -3.82
C ASN A 210 -10.93 -13.67 -2.73
N PRO A 211 -11.42 -13.73 -1.47
CA PRO A 211 -10.92 -12.89 -0.39
C PRO A 211 -9.55 -13.33 0.11
N VAL A 212 -9.16 -14.59 -0.04
CA VAL A 212 -7.90 -15.12 0.49
C VAL A 212 -7.11 -15.80 -0.61
N ASN A 213 -5.91 -15.29 -0.90
CA ASN A 213 -5.01 -15.88 -1.89
C ASN A 213 -3.69 -16.27 -1.23
N GLN A 214 -3.27 -17.52 -1.39
CA GLN A 214 -1.97 -17.97 -0.92
C GLN A 214 -0.88 -17.64 -1.95
N HIS A 215 0.24 -17.10 -1.49
CA HIS A 215 1.44 -16.92 -2.31
C HIS A 215 2.29 -18.19 -2.26
N GLU A 216 2.82 -18.57 -3.43
CA GLU A 216 3.84 -19.62 -3.51
C GLU A 216 5.16 -19.07 -2.98
N VAL A 217 5.71 -19.73 -1.94
CA VAL A 217 6.96 -19.34 -1.28
C VAL A 217 7.85 -20.56 -1.13
N ASN A 218 9.09 -20.45 -1.62
CA ASN A 218 10.05 -21.56 -1.63
C ASN A 218 11.15 -21.40 -0.58
N THR A 219 11.36 -20.18 -0.07
CA THR A 219 12.38 -19.84 0.93
C THR A 219 11.84 -18.86 1.96
N VAL A 220 12.49 -18.76 3.13
CA VAL A 220 12.14 -17.75 4.15
C VAL A 220 12.24 -16.34 3.57
N ASN A 221 13.25 -16.09 2.73
CA ASN A 221 13.40 -14.81 2.06
C ASN A 221 12.22 -14.51 1.14
N ASP A 222 11.77 -15.48 0.32
CA ASP A 222 10.61 -15.30 -0.54
C ASP A 222 9.35 -15.00 0.27
N ALA A 223 9.17 -15.67 1.41
CA ALA A 223 8.06 -15.41 2.34
C ALA A 223 8.12 -13.99 2.92
N LEU A 224 9.27 -13.54 3.39
CA LEU A 224 9.46 -12.18 3.88
C LEU A 224 9.24 -11.13 2.78
N ILE A 225 9.76 -11.36 1.57
CA ILE A 225 9.56 -10.47 0.43
C ILE A 225 8.08 -10.36 0.10
N ALA A 226 7.40 -11.49 -0.03
CA ALA A 226 5.98 -11.54 -0.38
C ALA A 226 5.10 -10.87 0.69
N ALA A 227 5.36 -11.17 1.96
CA ALA A 227 4.61 -10.64 3.10
C ALA A 227 4.80 -9.13 3.28
N TYR A 228 6.02 -8.63 3.07
CA TYR A 228 6.37 -7.22 3.28
C TYR A 228 6.43 -6.40 1.99
N ASP A 229 5.85 -6.86 0.89
CA ASP A 229 5.76 -6.08 -0.35
C ASP A 229 4.49 -5.21 -0.35
N PRO A 230 4.60 -3.87 -0.19
CA PRO A 230 3.46 -2.99 -0.10
C PRO A 230 2.90 -2.64 -1.48
N SER A 231 3.24 -3.41 -2.52
CA SER A 231 3.02 -2.98 -3.90
C SER A 231 1.54 -2.83 -4.25
N TRP A 232 1.34 -1.83 -5.09
CA TRP A 232 0.06 -1.41 -5.62
C TRP A 232 0.03 -1.82 -7.08
N TYR A 233 -0.91 -2.67 -7.45
CA TYR A 233 -0.94 -3.26 -8.77
C TYR A 233 -2.28 -2.98 -9.44
N GLU A 234 -2.19 -2.56 -10.70
CA GLU A 234 -3.32 -2.51 -11.61
C GLU A 234 -3.59 -3.91 -12.18
N HIS A 235 -4.73 -4.48 -11.81
CA HIS A 235 -5.27 -5.69 -12.38
C HIS A 235 -6.36 -5.29 -13.38
N ALA A 236 -6.02 -5.37 -14.66
CA ALA A 236 -7.04 -5.36 -15.71
C ALA A 236 -7.93 -6.59 -15.51
N CYS A 237 -9.22 -6.36 -15.34
CA CYS A 237 -10.22 -7.35 -15.05
C CYS A 237 -11.41 -7.25 -16.03
N TYR A 238 -12.19 -8.31 -16.05
CA TYR A 238 -13.53 -8.31 -16.63
C TYR A 238 -14.44 -9.15 -15.75
N VAL A 239 -15.74 -8.84 -15.81
CA VAL A 239 -16.76 -9.65 -15.15
C VAL A 239 -17.21 -10.72 -16.14
N ALA A 240 -17.06 -11.98 -15.73
CA ALA A 240 -17.53 -13.14 -16.46
C ALA A 240 -18.73 -13.75 -15.74
N ILE A 241 -19.65 -14.36 -16.48
CA ILE A 241 -20.70 -15.20 -15.88
C ILE A 241 -20.21 -16.65 -15.90
N LYS A 242 -20.15 -17.31 -14.75
CA LYS A 242 -19.89 -18.75 -14.61
C LYS A 242 -20.93 -19.34 -13.70
N GLU A 243 -21.64 -20.38 -14.16
CA GLU A 243 -22.67 -21.07 -13.37
C GLU A 243 -23.77 -20.13 -12.85
N GLY A 244 -24.08 -19.06 -13.60
CA GLY A 244 -25.07 -18.04 -13.21
C GLY A 244 -24.53 -16.95 -12.26
N LEU A 245 -23.28 -17.05 -11.82
CA LEU A 245 -22.64 -16.10 -10.92
C LEU A 245 -21.69 -15.17 -11.68
N LEU A 246 -21.69 -13.90 -11.30
CA LEU A 246 -20.79 -12.89 -11.82
C LEU A 246 -19.45 -13.05 -11.09
N MET A 247 -18.37 -13.32 -11.81
CA MET A 247 -17.06 -13.56 -11.23
C MET A 247 -16.00 -12.65 -11.83
N LEU A 248 -15.07 -12.21 -10.99
CA LEU A 248 -13.91 -11.47 -11.42
C LEU A 248 -12.91 -12.37 -12.15
N ARG A 249 -12.53 -11.99 -13.38
CA ARG A 249 -11.46 -12.66 -14.13
C ARG A 249 -10.36 -11.68 -14.50
N LYS A 250 -9.12 -12.08 -14.23
CA LYS A 250 -7.93 -11.33 -14.63
C LYS A 250 -7.77 -11.37 -16.15
N ARG A 251 -7.37 -10.24 -16.74
CA ARG A 251 -6.91 -10.08 -18.12
C ARG A 251 -5.39 -9.90 -18.12
N LYS A 252 -4.74 -10.13 -19.28
CA LYS A 252 -3.34 -9.72 -19.47
C LYS A 252 -3.21 -8.22 -19.19
N GLU A 253 -2.17 -7.86 -18.45
CA GLU A 253 -1.89 -6.49 -17.97
C GLU A 253 -2.03 -5.47 -19.10
N SER A 254 -2.83 -4.42 -18.87
CA SER A 254 -2.86 -3.23 -19.71
C SER A 254 -1.70 -2.32 -19.34
N SER A 255 -1.24 -1.52 -20.31
CA SER A 255 -0.25 -0.47 -20.07
C SER A 255 -0.76 0.56 -19.07
N LEU A 256 0.12 0.92 -18.12
CA LEU A 256 0.03 1.96 -17.08
C LEU A 256 -1.01 3.06 -17.38
N SER A 257 -2.10 3.08 -16.61
CA SER A 257 -3.24 3.98 -16.80
C SER A 257 -3.25 5.17 -15.81
N LYS A 258 -4.28 6.01 -15.93
CA LYS A 258 -4.63 7.06 -14.96
C LYS A 258 -4.64 6.56 -13.51
N ALA A 259 -4.97 5.29 -13.30
CA ALA A 259 -4.94 4.68 -11.97
C ALA A 259 -3.55 4.65 -11.35
N LEU A 260 -2.50 4.44 -12.14
CA LEU A 260 -1.13 4.54 -11.62
C LEU A 260 -0.86 5.96 -11.11
N ILE A 261 -1.29 6.98 -11.85
CA ILE A 261 -1.13 8.38 -11.47
C ILE A 261 -1.85 8.64 -10.15
N ASP A 262 -3.13 8.29 -10.07
CA ASP A 262 -3.96 8.49 -8.87
C ASP A 262 -3.36 7.75 -7.66
N GLY A 263 -2.96 6.48 -7.85
CA GLY A 263 -2.27 5.68 -6.85
C GLY A 263 -0.98 6.32 -6.36
N LEU A 264 -0.13 6.79 -7.27
CA LEU A 264 1.15 7.42 -6.95
C LEU A 264 0.98 8.75 -6.21
N LEU A 265 0.01 9.56 -6.61
CA LEU A 265 -0.28 10.84 -5.96
C LEU A 265 -0.69 10.62 -4.51
N VAL A 266 -1.66 9.74 -4.26
CA VAL A 266 -2.11 9.42 -2.89
C VAL A 266 -0.99 8.79 -2.06
N GLN A 267 -0.22 7.85 -2.61
CA GLN A 267 0.93 7.27 -1.89
C GLN A 267 1.99 8.31 -1.52
N THR A 268 2.11 9.38 -2.30
CA THR A 268 3.06 10.45 -2.00
C THR A 268 2.57 11.32 -0.84
N GLU A 269 1.28 11.31 -0.54
CA GLU A 269 0.74 12.00 0.63
C GLU A 269 0.86 11.20 1.93
N ILE A 270 0.99 9.87 1.83
CA ILE A 270 1.13 8.97 2.98
C ILE A 270 2.58 8.94 3.47
N ASP A 271 2.77 9.21 4.76
CA ASP A 271 4.05 8.96 5.43
C ASP A 271 4.20 7.46 5.72
N THR A 272 5.31 6.88 5.31
CA THR A 272 5.67 5.49 5.64
C THR A 272 5.53 5.18 7.13
N ARG A 273 5.82 6.16 8.00
CA ARG A 273 5.70 5.99 9.46
C ARG A 273 4.25 5.85 9.94
N ASP A 274 3.29 6.41 9.22
CA ASP A 274 1.86 6.28 9.55
C ASP A 274 1.38 4.84 9.35
N ILE A 275 2.03 4.10 8.45
CA ILE A 275 1.76 2.67 8.21
C ILE A 275 2.44 1.80 9.27
N GLU A 276 3.56 2.24 9.86
CA GLU A 276 4.22 1.53 10.97
C GLU A 276 3.41 1.56 12.28
N ILE A 277 2.55 2.57 12.46
CA ILE A 277 1.68 2.71 13.64
C ILE A 277 0.73 1.52 13.80
N LEU A 278 0.44 0.79 12.72
CA LEU A 278 -0.51 -0.31 12.70
C LEU A 278 0.10 -1.67 13.11
N ARG A 279 1.43 -1.75 13.28
CA ARG A 279 2.15 -3.03 13.42
C ARG A 279 3.24 -3.08 14.48
N LYS A 280 3.18 -2.24 15.53
CA LYS A 280 3.94 -2.54 16.76
C LYS A 280 3.47 -3.88 17.33
N SER A 281 4.19 -4.90 16.89
CA SER A 281 4.15 -6.30 17.28
C SER A 281 4.62 -6.35 18.74
N GLY A 282 3.71 -5.98 19.64
CA GLY A 282 3.96 -5.65 21.04
C GLY A 282 2.86 -4.83 21.72
N SER A 283 1.84 -4.34 20.98
CA SER A 283 0.66 -3.68 21.58
C SER A 283 -0.68 -4.31 21.18
N ILE A 284 -0.73 -5.64 21.21
CA ILE A 284 -1.83 -6.30 21.93
C ILE A 284 -1.64 -5.88 23.40
N GLY A 285 -2.19 -4.71 23.75
CA GLY A 285 -2.00 -4.06 25.05
C GLY A 285 -1.09 -2.82 25.01
N ARG A 286 -1.63 -1.67 24.58
CA ARG A 286 -1.49 -0.37 25.25
C ARG A 286 -2.39 0.65 24.56
N LYS A 287 -3.40 1.14 25.28
CA LYS A 287 -4.17 2.34 24.94
C LYS A 287 -3.19 3.49 24.68
N ARG A 288 -3.25 4.09 23.49
CA ARG A 288 -3.02 5.52 23.34
C ARG A 288 -4.30 6.10 22.79
N ASN A 289 -4.89 6.98 23.57
CA ASN A 289 -6.11 7.69 23.24
C ASN A 289 -5.89 8.48 21.95
N PHE A 290 -6.43 7.97 20.85
CA PHE A 290 -6.74 8.75 19.66
C PHE A 290 -8.26 8.83 19.56
N TYR A 291 -8.88 9.56 20.50
CA TYR A 291 -10.21 10.18 20.36
C TYR A 291 -10.38 11.20 21.49
N SER A 292 -10.03 12.45 21.19
CA SER A 292 -10.69 13.63 21.74
C SER A 292 -10.52 14.71 20.68
N GLY A 293 -11.62 15.13 20.03
CA GLY A 293 -11.54 16.18 19.02
C GLY A 293 -12.65 16.21 17.97
N LEU A 294 -13.84 15.70 18.30
CA LEU A 294 -15.08 16.17 17.66
C LEU A 294 -16.03 16.49 18.80
N ASP A 295 -15.77 17.61 19.47
CA ASP A 295 -16.85 18.39 20.04
C ASP A 295 -16.62 19.86 19.70
N LYS A 296 -17.61 20.39 18.98
CA LYS A 296 -17.73 21.81 18.70
C LYS A 296 -18.23 22.46 19.98
N THR A 297 -17.41 23.27 20.61
CA THR A 297 -17.92 24.36 21.45
C THR A 297 -17.02 25.57 21.28
N GLU A 298 -17.64 26.61 20.72
CA GLU A 298 -17.19 27.99 20.75
C GLU A 298 -16.84 28.37 22.18
N TYR A 299 -15.64 28.91 22.38
CA TYR A 299 -15.40 29.85 23.46
C TYR A 299 -14.65 31.04 22.88
N ASN A 300 -15.44 32.10 22.67
CA ASN A 300 -14.98 33.48 22.62
C ASN A 300 -14.12 33.74 23.86
N TYR A 301 -12.93 34.27 23.65
CA TYR A 301 -12.30 35.13 24.64
C TYR A 301 -12.40 36.55 24.11
N GLU A 302 -13.32 37.30 24.71
CA GLU A 302 -13.36 38.75 24.66
C GLU A 302 -12.07 39.27 25.32
N GLU A 303 -11.37 40.14 24.61
CA GLU A 303 -10.35 41.01 25.16
C GLU A 303 -11.07 42.04 26.05
N GLU A 304 -10.88 41.95 27.36
CA GLU A 304 -11.15 43.05 28.28
C GLU A 304 -9.82 43.69 28.66
N ASP A 305 -9.64 44.91 28.14
CA ASP A 305 -8.74 45.93 28.67
C ASP A 305 -9.20 46.30 30.09
N GLU A 306 -8.30 46.28 31.08
CA GLU A 306 -8.38 47.20 32.22
C GLU A 306 -6.96 47.67 32.59
N ASP A 307 -6.84 48.99 32.60
CA ASP A 307 -5.69 49.83 32.91
C ASP A 307 -5.40 49.92 34.43
N GLU A 308 -4.31 50.64 34.75
CA GLU A 308 -4.04 51.39 36.00
C GLU A 308 -3.68 50.52 37.24
N GLU A 309 -2.79 50.88 38.18
CA GLU A 309 -2.01 52.07 38.56
C GLU A 309 -1.00 51.56 39.63
N GLU A 310 0.28 51.93 39.60
CA GLU A 310 0.96 52.89 40.50
C GLU A 310 1.20 52.50 41.98
N GLU A 311 2.44 52.82 42.43
CA GLU A 311 2.96 53.05 43.81
C GLU A 311 3.13 51.81 44.73
N GLU A 312 4.23 51.57 45.47
CA GLU A 312 5.38 52.38 45.96
C GLU A 312 6.73 51.62 45.83
#